data_AF-A0A133XNI8-F1
#
_entry.id   AF-A0A133XNI8-F1
#
_cell.length_a   1.000
_cell.length_b   1.000
_cell.length_c   1.000
_cell.angle_alpha   90.00
_cell.angle_beta   90.00
_cell.angle_gamma   90.00
#
_symmetry.space_group_name_H-M   'P 1'
#
loop_
_entity.id
_entity.type
_entity.pdbx_description
1 polymer ?
#
loop_
_entity_poly.entity_id
_entity_poly.type
_entity_poly.pdbx_seq_one_letter_code
_entity_poly.pdbx_strand_id
1 'polypeptide(L)'
;MAWLPGWLQSRVVGGCWHRRYAAEDGWLHVWHTFSRYEQVRHYVIRRSVQDWLALDNDDDGWPDDERHRLVKTDDMKGLAEEGKAEELRVRLVALEAAYQARTGRGPAG
;
A
#
# COMPACT_ATOMS: atom_id res chain seq x y z
N MET A 1 -8.65 -6.83 8.57
CA MET A 1 -7.86 -7.66 7.63
C MET A 1 -8.32 -9.12 7.52
N ALA A 2 -9.27 -9.60 8.33
CA ALA A 2 -9.73 -10.99 8.31
C ALA A 2 -10.36 -11.48 6.98
N TRP A 3 -10.58 -10.58 6.02
CA TRP A 3 -11.19 -10.86 4.71
C TRP A 3 -10.18 -11.09 3.57
N LEU A 4 -8.87 -10.92 3.83
CA LEU A 4 -7.83 -11.22 2.85
C LEU A 4 -7.35 -12.68 3.03
N PRO A 5 -6.90 -13.37 1.96
CA PRO A 5 -6.20 -14.64 2.09
C PRO A 5 -5.02 -14.53 3.07
N GLY A 6 -4.73 -15.57 3.86
CA GLY A 6 -3.71 -15.51 4.91
C GLY A 6 -2.32 -15.09 4.43
N TRP A 7 -1.92 -15.51 3.22
CA TRP A 7 -0.65 -15.10 2.59
C TRP A 7 -0.58 -13.60 2.26
N LEU A 8 -1.73 -12.95 2.09
CA LEU A 8 -1.82 -11.52 1.82
C LEU A 8 -1.90 -10.74 3.15
N GLN A 9 -2.59 -11.27 4.16
CA GLN A 9 -2.63 -10.66 5.49
C GLN A 9 -1.23 -10.46 6.08
N SER A 10 -0.33 -11.43 5.92
CA SER A 10 1.06 -11.32 6.42
C SER A 10 1.92 -10.29 5.68
N ARG A 11 1.50 -9.87 4.48
CA ARG A 11 2.20 -8.88 3.64
C ARG A 11 1.62 -7.48 3.78
N VAL A 12 0.46 -7.32 4.43
CA VAL A 12 -0.18 -6.02 4.61
C VAL A 12 0.42 -5.34 5.84
N VAL A 13 1.26 -4.33 5.60
CA VAL A 13 1.98 -3.59 6.64
C VAL A 13 1.05 -2.64 7.43
N GLY A 14 -0.14 -2.33 6.92
CA GLY A 14 -1.16 -1.52 7.59
C GLY A 14 -2.13 -0.86 6.61
N GLY A 15 -3.16 -0.19 7.15
CA GLY A 15 -3.96 0.78 6.39
C GLY A 15 -3.50 2.20 6.68
N CYS A 16 -3.61 3.10 5.70
CA CYS A 16 -3.22 4.51 5.85
C CYS A 16 -4.10 5.26 6.87
N TRP A 17 -5.26 4.72 7.25
CA TRP A 17 -6.11 5.25 8.32
C TRP A 17 -6.13 4.36 9.56
N HIS A 18 -5.97 4.98 10.72
CA HIS A 18 -6.05 4.39 12.05
C HIS A 18 -6.50 5.48 13.01
N ARG A 19 -7.50 5.19 13.85
CA ARG A 19 -8.05 6.14 14.85
C ARG A 19 -6.99 6.72 15.81
N ARG A 20 -5.80 6.10 15.89
CA ARG A 20 -4.63 6.62 16.63
C ARG A 20 -3.92 7.81 15.95
N TYR A 21 -4.02 7.98 14.63
CA TYR A 21 -3.45 9.15 13.92
C TYR A 21 -4.06 10.47 14.40
N ALA A 22 -5.32 10.41 14.85
CA ALA A 22 -6.03 11.54 15.42
C ALA A 22 -5.44 12.02 16.76
N ALA A 23 -4.86 11.10 17.53
CA ALA A 23 -4.57 11.28 18.95
C ALA A 23 -3.08 11.48 19.25
N GLU A 24 -2.17 10.86 18.48
CA GLU A 24 -0.72 10.93 18.77
C GLU A 24 -0.04 12.16 18.18
N ASP A 25 -0.44 12.60 16.98
CA ASP A 25 0.35 13.58 16.22
C ASP A 25 -0.39 14.92 16.02
N GLY A 26 -1.65 15.03 16.46
CA GLY A 26 -2.48 16.23 16.28
C GLY A 26 -3.02 16.44 14.86
N TRP A 27 -2.62 15.65 13.86
CA TRP A 27 -2.95 15.85 12.43
C TRP A 27 -4.41 15.60 12.04
N LEU A 28 -5.32 15.30 12.99
CA LEU A 28 -6.72 15.01 12.66
C LEU A 28 -7.36 16.12 11.82
N HIS A 29 -7.02 17.37 12.10
CA HIS A 29 -7.58 18.55 11.44
C HIS A 29 -7.05 18.78 10.02
N VAL A 30 -5.92 18.19 9.65
CA VAL A 30 -5.27 18.36 8.33
C VAL A 30 -5.19 17.06 7.52
N TRP A 31 -5.55 15.91 8.10
CA TRP A 31 -5.58 14.64 7.36
C TRP A 31 -6.41 14.72 6.08
N HIS A 32 -7.56 15.41 6.16
CA HIS A 32 -8.46 15.62 5.03
C HIS A 32 -7.97 16.68 4.03
N THR A 33 -6.90 17.42 4.33
CA THR A 33 -6.30 18.38 3.40
C THR A 33 -5.20 17.77 2.55
N PHE A 34 -4.74 16.56 2.90
CA PHE A 34 -3.77 15.82 2.10
C PHE A 34 -4.44 15.08 0.95
N SER A 35 -3.80 15.13 -0.20
CA SER A 35 -4.07 14.21 -1.30
C SER A 35 -3.88 12.75 -0.86
N ARG A 36 -4.44 11.82 -1.64
CA ARG A 36 -4.30 10.39 -1.32
C ARG A 36 -2.84 9.95 -1.29
N TYR A 37 -2.06 10.40 -2.27
CA TYR A 37 -0.63 10.15 -2.32
C TYR A 37 0.09 10.64 -1.06
N GLU A 38 -0.17 11.86 -0.60
CA GLU A 38 0.46 12.41 0.61
C GLU A 38 0.15 11.57 1.86
N GLN A 39 -1.11 11.15 2.03
CA GLN A 39 -1.51 10.26 3.13
C GLN A 39 -0.69 8.95 3.13
N VAL A 40 -0.52 8.33 1.96
CA VAL A 40 0.29 7.11 1.79
C VAL A 40 1.78 7.40 2.05
N ARG A 41 2.33 8.49 1.51
CA ARG A 41 3.75 8.83 1.63
C ARG A 41 4.14 9.14 3.07
N HIS A 42 3.30 9.86 3.81
CA HIS A 42 3.52 10.11 5.23
C HIS A 42 3.63 8.79 6.01
N TYR A 43 2.77 7.81 5.70
CA TYR A 43 2.85 6.48 6.31
C TYR A 43 4.18 5.78 6.00
N VAL A 44 4.56 5.74 4.72
CA VAL A 44 5.79 5.11 4.22
C VAL A 44 7.03 5.69 4.91
N ILE A 45 7.12 7.02 4.97
CA ILE A 45 8.25 7.74 5.59
C ILE A 45 8.32 7.42 7.09
N ARG A 46 7.20 7.54 7.81
CA ARG A 46 7.16 7.28 9.27
C ARG A 46 7.56 5.85 9.62
N ARG A 47 7.17 4.89 8.77
CA ARG A 47 7.43 3.46 8.98
C ARG A 47 8.76 2.99 8.39
N SER A 48 9.51 3.88 7.74
CA SER A 48 10.76 3.57 7.04
C SER A 48 10.61 2.40 6.06
N VAL A 49 9.48 2.33 5.35
CA VAL A 49 9.21 1.26 4.37
C VAL A 49 9.87 1.63 3.05
N GLN A 50 10.80 0.82 2.57
CA GLN A 50 11.53 1.10 1.33
C GLN A 50 10.82 0.50 0.10
N ASP A 51 10.35 -0.73 0.25
CA ASP A 51 9.71 -1.51 -0.80
C ASP A 51 8.23 -1.66 -0.48
N TRP A 52 7.40 -0.92 -1.21
CA TRP A 52 5.99 -0.84 -0.93
C TRP A 52 5.17 -0.70 -2.19
N LEU A 53 3.91 -1.11 -2.06
CA LEU A 53 2.87 -1.02 -3.07
C LEU A 53 1.59 -0.58 -2.35
N ALA A 54 0.94 0.45 -2.85
CA ALA A 54 -0.39 0.87 -2.40
C ALA A 54 -1.46 0.13 -3.18
N LEU A 55 -2.49 -0.32 -2.48
CA LEU A 55 -3.75 -0.76 -3.04
C LEU A 55 -4.78 0.29 -2.62
N ASP A 56 -5.24 1.09 -3.56
CA ASP A 56 -6.13 2.21 -3.29
C ASP A 56 -7.08 2.43 -4.47
N ASN A 57 -8.27 2.95 -4.22
CA ASN A 57 -9.19 3.32 -5.29
C ASN A 57 -8.93 4.74 -5.81
N ASP A 58 -8.30 5.56 -4.97
CA ASP A 58 -8.05 6.97 -5.20
C ASP A 58 -6.59 7.18 -5.59
N ASP A 59 -6.39 7.91 -6.67
CA ASP A 59 -5.08 8.22 -7.23
C ASP A 59 -4.76 9.72 -7.24
N ASP A 60 -5.48 10.48 -6.44
CA ASP A 60 -5.24 11.90 -6.24
C ASP A 60 -3.82 12.18 -5.71
N GLY A 61 -3.20 13.20 -6.28
CA GLY A 61 -1.84 13.64 -5.95
C GLY A 61 -0.70 12.70 -6.35
N TRP A 62 -0.98 11.56 -7.00
CA TRP A 62 0.09 10.62 -7.41
C TRP A 62 0.89 11.16 -8.61
N PRO A 63 2.22 11.34 -8.47
CA PRO A 63 3.05 11.77 -9.58
C PRO A 63 3.31 10.59 -10.54
N ASP A 64 3.50 10.91 -11.83
CA ASP A 64 3.61 9.92 -12.92
C ASP A 64 4.74 8.91 -12.69
N ASP A 65 5.86 9.37 -12.14
CA ASP A 65 7.04 8.55 -11.85
C ASP A 65 6.82 7.56 -10.68
N GLU A 66 5.86 7.83 -9.80
CA GLU A 66 5.50 6.94 -8.67
C GLU A 66 4.31 6.04 -8.99
N ARG A 67 3.60 6.22 -10.12
CA ARG A 67 2.40 5.42 -10.48
C ARG A 67 2.59 3.92 -10.43
N HIS A 68 3.81 3.45 -10.67
CA HIS A 68 4.17 2.03 -10.57
C HIS A 68 3.95 1.44 -9.16
N ARG A 69 3.92 2.27 -8.11
CA ARG A 69 3.64 1.85 -6.72
C ARG A 69 2.16 1.84 -6.37
N LEU A 70 1.25 2.19 -7.28
CA LEU A 70 -0.19 2.13 -7.06
C LEU A 70 -0.82 1.01 -7.88
N VAL A 71 -1.53 0.10 -7.21
CA VAL A 71 -2.58 -0.71 -7.81
C VAL A 71 -3.89 0.02 -7.59
N LYS A 72 -4.31 0.80 -8.59
CA LYS A 72 -5.57 1.54 -8.54
C LYS A 72 -6.73 0.56 -8.74
N THR A 73 -7.70 0.56 -7.84
CA THR A 73 -8.93 -0.23 -7.99
C THR A 73 -10.14 0.65 -8.28
N ASP A 74 -11.17 0.09 -8.88
CA ASP A 74 -12.49 0.70 -8.92
C ASP A 74 -13.11 0.85 -7.51
N ASP A 75 -13.81 1.95 -7.27
CA ASP A 75 -14.44 2.30 -5.97
C ASP A 75 -15.42 1.23 -5.48
N MET A 76 -16.14 0.59 -6.41
CA MET A 76 -17.22 -0.35 -6.09
C MET A 76 -16.75 -1.79 -6.11
N LYS A 77 -15.85 -2.13 -7.03
CA LYS A 77 -15.39 -3.50 -7.23
C LYS A 77 -14.16 -3.83 -6.40
N GLY A 78 -13.30 -2.85 -6.11
CA GLY A 78 -12.03 -3.10 -5.43
C GLY A 78 -11.22 -4.18 -6.14
N LEU A 79 -10.75 -5.18 -5.39
CA LEU A 79 -10.02 -6.34 -5.94
C LEU A 79 -10.90 -7.31 -6.76
N ALA A 80 -12.23 -7.19 -6.70
CA ALA A 80 -13.12 -7.97 -7.56
C ALA A 80 -13.21 -7.39 -8.98
N GLU A 81 -12.61 -6.23 -9.24
CA GLU A 81 -12.40 -5.73 -10.58
C GLU A 81 -11.54 -6.73 -11.37
N GLU A 82 -11.95 -6.97 -12.62
CA GLU A 82 -11.27 -7.90 -13.51
C GLU A 82 -9.78 -7.56 -13.62
N GLY A 83 -8.92 -8.54 -13.36
CA GLY A 83 -7.47 -8.40 -13.44
C GLY A 83 -6.78 -7.74 -12.23
N LYS A 84 -7.49 -7.06 -11.32
CA LYS A 84 -6.83 -6.35 -10.20
C LYS A 84 -6.19 -7.25 -9.16
N ALA A 85 -6.84 -8.35 -8.82
CA ALA A 85 -6.24 -9.36 -7.94
C ALA A 85 -4.96 -9.95 -8.55
N GLU A 86 -4.94 -10.18 -9.86
CA GLU A 86 -3.78 -10.72 -10.57
C GLU A 86 -2.67 -9.68 -10.69
N GLU A 87 -3.01 -8.42 -11.02
CA GLU A 87 -2.08 -7.29 -11.04
C GLU A 87 -1.38 -7.13 -9.68
N LEU A 88 -2.15 -7.14 -8.59
CA LEU A 88 -1.62 -7.09 -7.23
C LEU A 88 -0.68 -8.26 -6.95
N ARG A 89 -1.08 -9.49 -7.30
CA ARG A 89 -0.28 -10.69 -7.10
C ARG A 89 1.06 -10.62 -7.83
N VAL A 90 1.05 -10.25 -9.11
CA VAL A 90 2.25 -10.12 -9.95
C VAL A 90 3.20 -9.07 -9.37
N ARG A 91 2.68 -7.90 -8.98
CA ARG A 91 3.51 -6.83 -8.42
C ARG A 91 4.10 -7.19 -7.06
N LEU A 92 3.35 -7.88 -6.21
CA LEU A 92 3.86 -8.39 -4.93
C LEU A 92 4.99 -9.43 -5.12
N VAL A 93 4.85 -10.33 -6.09
CA VAL A 93 5.90 -11.30 -6.43
C VAL A 93 7.16 -10.58 -6.92
N ALA A 94 7.02 -9.58 -7.78
CA ALA A 94 8.16 -8.79 -8.26
C ALA A 94 8.84 -8.01 -7.12
N LEU A 95 8.06 -7.43 -6.21
CA LEU A 95 8.57 -6.71 -5.04
C LEU A 95 9.32 -7.64 -4.09
N GLU A 96 8.80 -8.86 -3.86
CA GLU A 96 9.46 -9.89 -3.07
C GLU A 96 10.77 -10.32 -3.72
N ALA A 97 10.77 -10.62 -5.02
CA ALA A 97 11.98 -10.99 -5.75
C ALA A 97 13.07 -9.89 -5.67
N ALA A 98 12.68 -8.62 -5.84
CA ALA A 98 13.59 -7.48 -5.70
C ALA A 98 14.16 -7.35 -4.28
N TYR A 99 13.34 -7.55 -3.26
CA TYR A 99 13.77 -7.57 -1.87
C TYR A 99 14.78 -8.69 -1.59
N GLN A 100 14.51 -9.92 -2.05
CA GLN A 100 15.40 -11.06 -1.88
C GLN A 100 16.75 -10.84 -2.58
N ALA A 101 16.72 -10.34 -3.82
CA ALA A 101 17.94 -10.04 -4.57
C ALA A 101 18.83 -9.00 -3.88
N ARG A 102 18.23 -8.01 -3.22
CA ARG A 102 18.96 -6.94 -2.52
C ARG A 102 19.48 -7.34 -1.15
N THR A 103 18.79 -8.26 -0.46
CA THR A 103 19.10 -8.65 0.92
C THR A 103 19.81 -10.00 1.04
N GLY A 104 19.89 -10.78 -0.05
CA GLY A 104 20.46 -12.13 -0.05
C GLY A 104 19.64 -13.15 0.73
N ARG A 105 18.40 -12.81 1.12
CA ARG A 105 17.49 -13.69 1.85
C ARG A 105 16.80 -14.62 0.85
N GLY A 106 16.65 -15.90 1.20
CA GLY A 106 15.89 -16.86 0.40
C GLY A 106 14.38 -16.66 0.57
N PRO A 107 13.53 -17.28 -0.27
CA PRO A 107 12.09 -17.27 -0.08
C PRO A 107 11.75 -17.76 1.33
N ALA A 108 10.80 -17.11 2.00
CA ALA A 108 10.30 -17.59 3.28
C ALA A 108 9.62 -18.95 3.04
N GLY A 109 10.20 -20.01 3.61
CA GLY A 109 9.67 -21.37 3.57
C GLY A 109 8.39 -21.54 4.36
#